data_AF-A0A0S8AD94-F1
#
_entry.id   AF-A0A0S8AD94-F1
#
_cell.length_a   1.000
_cell.length_b   1.000
_cell.length_c   1.000
_cell.angle_alpha   90.00
_cell.angle_beta   90.00
_cell.angle_gamma   90.00
#
_symmetry.space_group_name_H-M   'P 1'
#
loop_
_entity.id
_entity.type
_entity.pdbx_description
1 polymer ?
#
loop_
_entity_poly.entity_id
_entity_poly.type
_entity_poly.pdbx_seq_one_letter_code
_entity_poly.pdbx_strand_id
1 'polypeptide(L)'
;MVNHHQHIMLNHALQMALEGSNSFMLGQMGMAKGVDEVSVEHGRMMLKNARILYSDIMSGGKMMEMHKAGTTPESDETMKYSHQLAEAQLQVMAVLDEMAGVR
;
A
#
# COMPACT_ATOMS: atom_id res chain seq x y z
N MET A 1 0.33 -3.26 -21.36
CA MET A 1 0.12 -4.35 -20.37
C MET A 1 0.87 -4.11 -19.06
N VAL A 2 2.18 -3.83 -19.07
CA VAL A 2 2.98 -3.67 -17.82
C VAL A 2 2.41 -2.61 -16.85
N ASN A 3 2.12 -1.39 -17.32
CA ASN A 3 1.52 -0.34 -16.46
C ASN A 3 0.16 -0.74 -15.85
N HIS A 4 -0.66 -1.47 -16.59
CA HIS A 4 -1.96 -1.93 -16.09
C HIS A 4 -1.80 -2.89 -14.90
N HIS A 5 -0.86 -3.84 -14.99
CA HIS A 5 -0.56 -4.73 -13.87
C HIS A 5 0.03 -3.95 -12.68
N GLN A 6 0.87 -2.94 -12.92
CA GLN A 6 1.37 -2.08 -11.82
C GLN A 6 0.23 -1.36 -11.10
N HIS A 7 -0.76 -0.82 -11.82
CA HIS A 7 -1.95 -0.19 -11.20
C HIS A 7 -2.78 -1.19 -10.39
N ILE A 8 -2.96 -2.42 -10.87
CA ILE A 8 -3.64 -3.48 -10.12
C ILE A 8 -2.89 -3.77 -8.82
N MET A 9 -1.57 -3.90 -8.89
CA MET A 9 -0.74 -4.20 -7.71
C MET A 9 -0.72 -3.03 -6.71
N LEU A 10 -0.72 -1.79 -7.19
CA LEU A 10 -0.87 -0.59 -6.36
C LEU A 10 -2.21 -0.57 -5.63
N ASN A 11 -3.31 -0.86 -6.34
CA ASN A 11 -4.62 -0.99 -5.72
C ASN A 11 -4.67 -2.13 -4.70
N HIS A 12 -4.00 -3.25 -4.98
CA HIS A 12 -3.91 -4.36 -4.04
C HIS A 12 -3.13 -3.98 -2.77
N ALA A 13 -2.02 -3.23 -2.91
CA ALA A 13 -1.29 -2.69 -1.77
C ALA A 13 -2.19 -1.78 -0.90
N LEU A 14 -2.96 -0.88 -1.53
CA LEU A 14 -3.91 -0.03 -0.80
C LEU A 14 -5.00 -0.86 -0.10
N GLN A 15 -5.58 -1.85 -0.75
CA GLN A 15 -6.59 -2.73 -0.16
C GLN A 15 -6.05 -3.47 1.08
N MET A 16 -4.84 -4.02 1.00
CA MET A 16 -4.20 -4.65 2.16
C MET A 16 -4.03 -3.66 3.32
N ALA A 17 -3.68 -2.40 3.05
CA ALA A 17 -3.56 -1.39 4.09
C ALA A 17 -4.92 -1.07 4.74
N LEU A 18 -5.98 -0.90 3.93
CA LEU A 18 -7.34 -0.62 4.41
C LEU A 18 -7.89 -1.75 5.27
N GLU A 19 -7.81 -2.99 4.78
CA GLU A 19 -8.26 -4.18 5.50
C GLU A 19 -7.42 -4.43 6.75
N GLY A 20 -6.10 -4.23 6.66
CA GLY A 20 -5.18 -4.35 7.78
C GLY A 20 -5.49 -3.35 8.90
N SER A 21 -5.71 -2.08 8.56
CA SER A 21 -6.12 -1.04 9.50
C SER A 21 -7.44 -1.37 10.17
N ASN A 22 -8.45 -1.82 9.41
CA ASN A 22 -9.73 -2.23 9.96
C ASN A 22 -9.61 -3.42 10.93
N SER A 23 -8.84 -4.45 10.57
CA SER A 23 -8.59 -5.61 11.43
C SER A 23 -7.87 -5.22 12.72
N PHE A 24 -6.87 -4.35 12.61
CA PHE A 24 -6.11 -3.85 13.75
C PHE A 24 -7.00 -3.09 14.73
N MET A 25 -7.74 -2.09 14.25
CA MET A 25 -8.65 -1.29 15.08
C MET A 25 -9.75 -2.14 15.70
N LEU A 26 -10.32 -3.10 14.95
CA LEU A 26 -11.36 -3.99 15.44
C LEU A 26 -10.84 -4.86 16.60
N GLY A 27 -9.66 -5.45 16.47
CA GLY A 27 -9.05 -6.26 17.52
C GLY A 27 -8.74 -5.47 18.79
N GLN A 28 -8.48 -4.16 18.68
CA GLN A 28 -8.28 -3.29 19.84
C GLN A 28 -9.54 -3.02 20.66
N MET A 29 -10.74 -3.30 20.12
CA MET A 29 -12.00 -3.06 20.83
C MET A 29 -12.25 -4.03 21.99
N GLY A 30 -11.52 -5.15 22.06
CA GLY A 30 -11.61 -6.10 23.17
C GLY A 30 -12.94 -6.86 23.24
N MET A 31 -13.59 -7.08 22.09
CA MET A 31 -14.93 -7.68 22.03
C MET A 31 -14.91 -9.21 22.05
N ALA A 32 -13.80 -9.85 21.67
CA ALA A 32 -13.71 -11.30 21.51
C ALA A 32 -12.32 -11.84 21.93
N LYS A 33 -12.20 -12.21 23.21
CA LYS A 33 -10.96 -12.73 23.80
C LYS A 33 -10.37 -13.87 22.97
N GLY A 34 -9.08 -13.76 22.63
CA GLY A 34 -8.32 -14.72 21.82
C GLY A 34 -8.42 -14.49 20.31
N VAL A 35 -9.50 -13.89 19.80
CA VAL A 35 -9.59 -13.45 18.40
C VAL A 35 -8.99 -12.06 18.24
N ASP A 36 -9.24 -11.18 19.22
CA ASP A 36 -8.74 -9.80 19.25
C ASP A 36 -7.20 -9.72 19.04
N GLU A 37 -6.43 -10.56 19.74
CA GLU A 37 -4.96 -10.61 19.61
C GLU A 37 -4.52 -11.02 18.20
N VAL A 38 -5.21 -12.00 17.60
CA VAL A 38 -4.95 -12.46 16.22
C VAL A 38 -5.30 -11.37 15.22
N SER A 39 -6.41 -10.65 15.40
CA SER A 39 -6.82 -9.53 14.55
C SER A 39 -5.80 -8.38 14.60
N VAL A 40 -5.31 -8.02 15.80
CA VAL A 40 -4.27 -7.00 15.95
C VAL A 40 -2.99 -7.41 15.22
N GLU A 41 -2.51 -8.64 15.40
CA GLU A 41 -1.27 -9.09 14.76
C GLU A 41 -1.42 -9.21 13.24
N HIS A 42 -2.54 -9.76 12.77
CA HIS A 42 -2.81 -9.88 11.34
C HIS A 42 -2.94 -8.50 10.67
N GLY A 43 -3.66 -7.57 11.30
CA GLY A 43 -3.79 -6.20 10.82
C GLY A 43 -2.43 -5.49 10.71
N ARG A 44 -1.57 -5.65 11.71
CA ARG A 44 -0.19 -5.12 11.70
C ARG A 44 0.64 -5.69 10.56
N MET A 45 0.58 -7.01 10.34
CA MET A 45 1.28 -7.65 9.22
C MET A 45 0.78 -7.17 7.86
N MET A 46 -0.53 -7.01 7.68
CA MET A 46 -1.11 -6.51 6.44
C MET A 46 -0.64 -5.08 6.14
N LEU A 47 -0.64 -4.18 7.13
CA LEU A 47 -0.13 -2.81 6.99
C LEU A 47 1.35 -2.81 6.58
N LYS A 48 2.18 -3.62 7.24
CA LYS A 48 3.60 -3.78 6.90
C LYS A 48 3.79 -4.29 5.46
N ASN A 49 3.07 -5.35 5.07
CA ASN A 49 3.20 -5.96 3.75
C ASN A 49 2.68 -5.04 2.65
N ALA A 50 1.65 -4.24 2.93
CA ALA A 50 1.16 -3.20 2.04
C ALA A 50 2.26 -2.18 1.71
N ARG A 51 3.02 -1.71 2.71
CA ARG A 51 4.16 -0.81 2.51
C ARG A 51 5.26 -1.43 1.68
N ILE A 52 5.60 -2.69 1.96
CA ILE A 52 6.63 -3.43 1.22
C ILE A 52 6.23 -3.56 -0.25
N LEU A 53 4.99 -3.99 -0.52
CA LEU A 53 4.50 -4.14 -1.88
C LEU A 53 4.45 -2.80 -2.63
N TYR A 54 3.93 -1.75 -1.99
CA TYR A 54 3.93 -0.40 -2.55
C TYR A 54 5.34 0.05 -2.95
N SER A 55 6.31 -0.12 -2.04
CA SER A 55 7.70 0.25 -2.28
C SER A 55 8.34 -0.56 -3.40
N ASP A 56 8.04 -1.86 -3.50
CA ASP A 56 8.55 -2.71 -4.57
C ASP A 56 8.03 -2.27 -5.94
N ILE A 57 6.77 -1.86 -6.04
CA ILE A 57 6.20 -1.37 -7.30
C ILE A 57 6.80 -0.02 -7.70
N MET A 58 6.93 0.93 -6.77
CA MET A 58 7.31 2.31 -7.07
C MET A 58 8.81 2.56 -7.06
N SER A 59 9.57 1.74 -6.33
CA SER A 59 11.03 1.90 -6.17
C SER A 59 11.82 0.64 -6.55
N GLY A 60 11.14 -0.43 -6.96
CA GLY A 60 11.80 -1.68 -7.36
C GLY A 60 12.45 -1.61 -8.73
N GLY A 61 13.19 -2.68 -9.05
CA GLY A 61 14.02 -2.76 -10.25
C GLY A 61 13.26 -2.48 -11.54
N LYS A 62 11.98 -2.91 -11.62
CA LYS A 62 11.19 -2.71 -12.84
C LYS A 62 10.88 -1.24 -13.13
N MET A 63 10.51 -0.47 -12.11
CA MET A 63 10.28 0.98 -12.25
C MET A 63 11.58 1.68 -12.67
N MET A 64 12.69 1.32 -12.04
CA MET A 64 14.01 1.87 -12.38
C MET A 64 14.43 1.56 -13.82
N GLU A 65 14.17 0.34 -14.31
CA GLU A 65 14.41 -0.03 -15.72
C GLU A 65 13.59 0.83 -16.68
N MET A 66 12.32 1.08 -16.36
CA MET A 66 11.45 1.93 -17.18
C MET A 66 11.95 3.37 -17.24
N HIS A 67 12.36 3.93 -16.09
CA HIS A 67 12.95 5.27 -16.04
C HIS A 67 14.25 5.34 -16.85
N LYS A 68 15.13 4.34 -16.74
CA LYS A 68 16.36 4.25 -17.55
C LYS A 68 16.08 4.14 -19.05
N ALA A 69 14.97 3.52 -19.44
CA ALA A 69 14.51 3.43 -20.82
C ALA A 69 13.81 4.70 -21.33
N GLY A 70 13.72 5.76 -20.50
CA GLY A 70 13.12 7.04 -20.85
C GLY A 70 11.61 7.12 -20.64
N THR A 71 10.98 6.11 -20.02
CA THR A 71 9.58 6.17 -19.60
C THR A 71 9.52 6.80 -18.20
N THR A 72 9.35 8.12 -18.15
CA THR A 72 9.39 8.92 -16.92
C THR A 72 8.12 9.75 -16.79
N PRO A 73 7.76 10.26 -15.58
CA PRO A 73 6.60 11.14 -15.41
C PRO A 73 6.60 12.39 -16.31
N GLU A 74 7.78 12.87 -16.70
CA GLU A 74 7.94 14.04 -17.57
C GLU A 74 7.75 13.72 -19.05
N SER A 75 7.97 12.46 -19.44
CA SER A 75 7.99 12.01 -20.84
C SER A 75 6.80 11.12 -21.24
N ASP A 76 6.09 10.53 -20.27
CA ASP A 76 5.01 9.58 -20.50
C ASP A 76 3.82 9.89 -19.57
N GLU A 77 2.67 10.27 -20.14
CA GLU A 77 1.45 10.62 -19.40
C GLU A 77 0.90 9.45 -18.56
N THR A 78 1.09 8.20 -19.01
CA THR A 78 0.64 7.05 -18.21
C THR A 78 1.55 6.87 -16.99
N MET A 79 2.86 7.06 -17.14
CA MET A 79 3.80 7.03 -16.03
C MET A 79 3.54 8.16 -15.04
N LYS A 80 3.25 9.36 -15.54
CA LYS A 80 2.83 10.49 -14.70
C LYS A 80 1.61 10.16 -13.86
N TYR A 81 0.58 9.60 -14.50
CA TYR A 81 -0.62 9.15 -13.78
C TYR A 81 -0.29 8.06 -12.75
N SER A 82 0.57 7.09 -13.08
CA SER A 82 1.02 6.06 -12.13
C SER A 82 1.62 6.68 -10.86
N HIS A 83 2.46 7.70 -10.99
CA HIS A 83 3.06 8.39 -9.86
C HIS A 83 2.01 9.16 -9.03
N GLN A 84 1.10 9.88 -9.68
CA GLN A 84 0.03 10.60 -8.98
C GLN A 84 -0.90 9.66 -8.21
N LEU A 85 -1.27 8.53 -8.83
CA LEU A 85 -2.06 7.49 -8.17
C LEU A 85 -1.32 6.94 -6.96
N ALA A 86 -0.05 6.57 -7.11
CA ALA A 86 0.76 6.03 -6.03
C ALA A 86 0.95 7.05 -4.89
N GLU A 87 1.12 8.33 -5.20
CA GLU A 87 1.23 9.39 -4.18
C GLU A 87 -0.08 9.54 -3.38
N ALA A 88 -1.22 9.59 -4.07
CA ALA A 88 -2.52 9.66 -3.41
C ALA A 88 -2.77 8.44 -2.51
N GLN A 89 -2.39 7.24 -2.97
CA GLN A 89 -2.48 6.03 -2.16
C GLN A 89 -1.58 6.08 -0.92
N LEU A 90 -0.36 6.60 -1.06
CA LEU A 90 0.58 6.78 0.06
C LEU A 90 0.03 7.74 1.13
N GLN A 91 -0.66 8.79 0.71
CA GLN A 91 -1.32 9.72 1.64
C GLN A 91 -2.44 9.03 2.43
N VAL A 92 -3.30 8.25 1.78
CA VAL A 92 -4.33 7.46 2.47
C VAL A 92 -3.70 6.49 3.45
N MET A 93 -2.68 5.78 2.98
CA MET A 93 -1.88 4.86 3.75
C MET A 93 -1.30 5.50 5.02
N ALA A 94 -0.74 6.72 4.93
CA ALA A 94 -0.21 7.43 6.09
C ALA A 94 -1.29 7.77 7.12
N VAL A 95 -2.48 8.18 6.67
CA VAL A 95 -3.63 8.42 7.57
C VAL A 95 -4.04 7.14 8.30
N LEU A 96 -3.97 5.98 7.64
CA LEU A 96 -4.30 4.69 8.27
C LEU A 96 -3.33 4.32 9.40
N ASP A 97 -2.05 4.65 9.27
CA ASP A 97 -1.05 4.40 10.33
C ASP A 97 -1.36 5.24 11.57
N GLU A 98 -1.75 6.50 11.37
CA GLU A 98 -2.16 7.40 12.45
C GLU A 98 -3.45 6.92 13.14
N MET A 99 -4.48 6.56 12.36
CA MET A 99 -5.77 6.10 12.88
C MET A 99 -5.64 4.80 13.66
N ALA A 100 -4.87 3.86 13.15
CA ALA A 100 -4.65 2.58 13.83
C ALA A 100 -3.72 2.73 15.05
N GLY A 101 -3.01 3.85 15.22
CA GLY A 101 -2.02 4.00 16.28
C GLY A 101 -0.85 3.03 16.14
N VAL A 102 -0.56 2.61 14.91
CA VAL A 102 0.54 1.69 14.58
C VAL A 102 1.82 2.52 14.51
N ARG A 103 2.49 2.67 15.67
CA ARG A 103 3.86 3.17 15.77
C ARG A 103 4.83 2.03 16.05
#